data_AF-A0AAD2D2E6-F1
#
_entry.id   AF-A0AAD2D2E6-F1
#
_cell.length_a   1.000
_cell.length_b   1.000
_cell.length_c   1.000
_cell.angle_alpha   90.00
_cell.angle_beta   90.00
_cell.angle_gamma   90.00
#
_symmetry.space_group_name_H-M   'P 1'
#
loop_
_entity.id
_entity.type
_entity.pdbx_description
1 polymer ?
#
loop_
_entity_poly.entity_id
_entity_poly.type
_entity_poly.pdbx_seq_one_letter_code
_entity_poly.pdbx_strand_id
1 'polypeptide(L)'
;MSLKKPARVECITICLFIVLATCAAQPCSLEEQEYEEYGTFEGYFESGSTIIPHPDKVDKGGEDALIVKDGLISVADGVGGWATSGVDPGLYSKQLIKFIGQEYEKNNEFTPKEILSAANNRTTHIGTSTCVIAILRPQCKAIDTTVLGDSSYLLLRPENGTLKTLFRSKEQQKSFNFPYQCGTNGDDPKLAVDNRHPVKDGDIIVMGSDGVFDNCFDPEIIDILTKNLKNGILTNLQGLSDEIAALSSTHGHDENWRSPFEISAEKAYHRKVFLGGKLDDISVIVTQIHLSKVSTTI
;
A
#
# COMPACT_ATOMS: atom_id res chain seq x y z
N MET A 1 31.76 40.58 57.14
CA MET A 1 30.58 39.70 57.37
C MET A 1 29.33 40.56 57.21
N SER A 2 28.31 40.03 56.52
CA SER A 2 27.06 40.69 56.09
C SER A 2 27.10 41.37 54.70
N LEU A 3 26.77 40.55 53.70
CA LEU A 3 26.47 40.95 52.32
C LEU A 3 24.96 41.14 52.16
N LYS A 4 24.61 42.25 51.50
CA LYS A 4 23.27 42.65 51.07
C LYS A 4 22.72 41.70 49.99
N LYS A 5 21.40 41.43 50.03
CA LYS A 5 20.64 40.92 48.87
C LYS A 5 20.36 42.05 47.87
N PRO A 6 20.38 41.75 46.56
CA PRO A 6 19.25 42.08 45.69
C PRO A 6 18.91 40.89 44.74
N ALA A 7 17.63 40.56 44.56
CA ALA A 7 16.68 40.99 43.52
C ALA A 7 16.62 40.02 42.32
N ARG A 8 15.40 39.58 42.00
CA ARG A 8 15.02 38.57 41.02
C ARG A 8 15.25 39.06 39.58
N VAL A 9 15.72 38.16 38.71
CA VAL A 9 15.60 38.26 37.26
C VAL A 9 14.64 37.16 36.81
N GLU A 10 13.56 37.54 36.14
CA GLU A 10 12.61 36.63 35.50
C GLU A 10 13.26 35.96 34.29
N CYS A 11 13.20 34.63 34.23
CA CYS A 11 13.75 33.83 33.15
C CYS A 11 12.59 33.33 32.28
N ILE A 12 12.53 33.82 31.05
CA ILE A 12 11.62 33.35 29.99
C ILE A 12 11.98 31.89 29.69
N THR A 13 11.08 30.97 29.99
CA THR A 13 11.23 29.55 29.65
C THR A 13 10.86 29.32 28.19
N ILE A 14 11.85 29.11 27.33
CA ILE A 14 11.67 28.48 26.03
C ILE A 14 11.94 26.98 26.22
N CYS A 15 10.87 26.17 26.18
CA CYS A 15 10.97 24.71 26.23
C CYS A 15 11.50 24.18 24.89
N LEU A 16 12.80 23.88 24.84
CA LEU A 16 13.42 23.08 23.79
C LEU A 16 13.31 21.59 24.18
N PHE A 17 12.41 20.84 23.55
CA PHE A 17 12.35 19.39 23.71
C PHE A 17 13.51 18.75 22.95
N ILE A 18 14.53 18.31 23.69
CA ILE A 18 15.60 17.44 23.18
C ILE A 18 15.11 16.00 23.31
N VAL A 19 14.85 15.33 22.17
CA VAL A 19 14.66 13.89 22.13
C VAL A 19 16.03 13.23 22.23
N LEU A 20 16.33 12.67 23.40
CA LEU A 20 17.50 11.81 23.62
C LEU A 20 17.23 10.44 22.98
N ALA A 21 17.84 10.17 21.84
CA ALA A 21 18.02 8.82 21.33
C ALA A 21 19.38 8.29 21.82
N THR A 22 19.38 7.32 22.72
CA THR A 22 20.57 6.56 23.10
C THR A 22 20.65 5.28 22.29
N CYS A 23 21.57 5.20 21.33
CA CYS A 23 22.20 3.93 20.95
C CYS A 23 23.69 4.19 20.66
N ALA A 24 24.55 3.34 21.23
CA ALA A 24 25.99 3.45 21.12
C ALA A 24 26.48 2.77 19.84
N ALA A 25 27.15 3.52 18.96
CA ALA A 25 28.05 3.00 17.93
C ALA A 25 29.08 4.08 17.53
N GLN A 26 30.33 3.64 17.26
CA GLN A 26 31.55 4.44 17.05
C GLN A 26 31.49 5.48 15.92
N PRO A 27 32.38 6.51 15.93
CA PRO A 27 32.31 7.65 15.02
C PRO A 27 32.79 7.26 13.61
N CYS A 28 31.86 7.22 12.65
CA CYS A 28 32.15 7.29 11.23
C CYS A 28 32.03 8.76 10.82
N SER A 29 33.07 9.30 10.17
CA SER A 29 33.17 10.70 9.73
C SER A 29 32.02 11.06 8.79
N LEU A 30 31.08 11.86 9.28
CA LEU A 30 29.98 12.41 8.49
C LEU A 30 30.48 13.64 7.74
N GLU A 31 30.55 13.53 6.43
CA GLU A 31 30.50 14.66 5.51
C GLU A 31 29.22 15.45 5.73
N GLU A 32 29.31 16.77 5.59
CA GLU A 32 28.26 17.76 5.82
C GLU A 32 27.01 17.45 4.98
N GLN A 33 26.03 16.74 5.55
CA GLN A 33 24.69 16.67 5.00
C GLN A 33 23.95 17.96 5.34
N GLU A 34 23.48 18.63 4.29
CA GLU A 34 22.62 19.82 4.35
C GLU A 34 21.47 19.60 5.34
N TYR A 35 21.40 20.44 6.37
CA TYR A 35 20.28 20.49 7.30
C TYR A 35 19.03 20.97 6.53
N GLU A 36 18.20 20.04 6.04
CA GLU A 36 16.87 20.38 5.54
C GLU A 36 16.09 21.09 6.65
N GLU A 37 15.65 22.31 6.35
CA GLU A 37 14.92 23.22 7.23
C GLU A 37 13.66 22.53 7.82
N TYR A 38 13.61 22.39 9.14
CA TYR A 38 12.50 21.79 9.90
C TYR A 38 11.17 22.51 9.61
N GLY A 39 10.41 22.00 8.63
CA GLY A 39 9.04 22.41 8.36
C GLY A 39 8.06 21.31 8.72
N THR A 40 6.88 21.69 9.23
CA THR A 40 5.73 20.78 9.31
C THR A 40 5.17 20.56 7.91
N PHE A 41 4.96 19.31 7.53
CA PHE A 41 4.38 18.95 6.23
C PHE A 41 2.97 18.41 6.43
N GLU A 42 2.06 18.80 5.54
CA GLU A 42 0.76 18.16 5.40
C GLU A 42 0.73 17.40 4.08
N GLY A 43 -0.20 16.46 3.96
CA GLY A 43 -0.33 15.68 2.77
C GLY A 43 -1.52 14.76 2.79
N TYR A 44 -1.95 14.35 1.60
CA TYR A 44 -3.09 13.48 1.40
C TYR A 44 -2.86 12.59 0.17
N PHE A 45 -3.72 11.59 0.06
CA PHE A 45 -3.82 10.74 -1.12
C PHE A 45 -4.99 11.21 -1.97
N GLU A 46 -4.71 11.55 -3.22
CA GLU A 46 -5.75 11.64 -4.25
C GLU A 46 -5.78 10.29 -4.98
N SER A 47 -6.94 9.65 -5.06
CA SER A 47 -7.03 8.27 -5.55
C SER A 47 -8.23 8.03 -6.46
N GLY A 48 -8.04 7.13 -7.41
CA GLY A 48 -9.11 6.40 -8.10
C GLY A 48 -9.02 4.93 -7.77
N SER A 49 -10.16 4.24 -7.71
CA SER A 49 -10.18 2.81 -7.38
C SER A 49 -11.28 2.07 -8.11
N THR A 50 -11.01 0.84 -8.52
CA THR A 50 -11.94 0.03 -9.31
C THR A 50 -11.90 -1.42 -8.82
N ILE A 51 -13.09 -2.03 -8.68
CA ILE A 51 -13.25 -3.47 -8.46
C ILE A 51 -14.05 -4.04 -9.64
N ILE A 52 -13.54 -5.10 -10.26
CA ILE A 52 -14.25 -5.93 -11.23
C ILE A 52 -14.27 -7.36 -10.67
N PRO A 53 -15.42 -7.84 -10.17
CA PRO A 53 -15.52 -9.22 -9.72
C PRO A 53 -15.31 -10.23 -10.85
N HIS A 54 -14.81 -11.40 -10.52
CA HIS A 54 -14.85 -12.57 -11.38
C HIS A 54 -16.31 -12.80 -11.86
N PRO A 55 -16.55 -13.15 -13.14
CA PRO A 55 -17.90 -13.31 -13.69
C PRO A 55 -18.83 -14.20 -12.85
N ASP A 56 -18.32 -15.33 -12.34
CA ASP A 56 -19.07 -16.27 -11.50
C ASP A 56 -19.35 -15.79 -10.07
N LYS A 57 -18.79 -14.65 -9.65
CA LYS A 57 -18.86 -14.10 -8.29
C LYS A 57 -19.57 -12.73 -8.23
N VAL A 58 -20.10 -12.24 -9.36
CA VAL A 58 -20.70 -10.91 -9.47
C VAL A 58 -21.93 -10.74 -8.56
N ASP A 59 -22.72 -11.79 -8.36
CA ASP A 59 -23.93 -11.78 -7.52
C ASP A 59 -23.62 -11.49 -6.04
N LYS A 60 -22.40 -11.79 -5.60
CA LYS A 60 -21.88 -11.53 -4.24
C LYS A 60 -20.97 -10.29 -4.18
N GLY A 61 -20.70 -9.68 -5.33
CA GLY A 61 -19.80 -8.54 -5.47
C GLY A 61 -18.33 -8.90 -5.31
N GLY A 62 -17.92 -10.12 -5.67
CA GLY A 62 -16.54 -10.59 -5.61
C GLY A 62 -16.02 -10.90 -4.21
N GLU A 63 -14.80 -11.41 -4.15
CA GLU A 63 -14.08 -11.80 -2.93
C GLU A 63 -13.03 -10.76 -2.52
N ASP A 64 -12.71 -9.82 -3.40
CA ASP A 64 -11.88 -8.67 -3.11
C ASP A 64 -12.60 -7.58 -2.30
N ALA A 65 -11.81 -6.79 -1.57
CA ALA A 65 -12.22 -5.57 -0.92
C ALA A 65 -11.09 -4.53 -0.91
N LEU A 66 -11.45 -3.25 -0.94
CA LEU A 66 -10.49 -2.15 -0.85
C LEU A 66 -11.00 -0.98 -0.02
N ILE A 67 -10.09 -0.13 0.44
CA ILE A 67 -10.40 1.14 1.10
C ILE A 67 -9.48 2.23 0.59
N VAL A 68 -10.07 3.41 0.41
CA VAL A 68 -9.39 4.67 0.11
C VAL A 68 -9.87 5.71 1.13
N LYS A 69 -8.92 6.32 1.84
CA LYS A 69 -9.11 7.42 2.79
C LYS A 69 -7.92 8.38 2.70
N ASP A 70 -8.07 9.56 3.28
CA ASP A 70 -6.99 10.54 3.38
C ASP A 70 -5.78 9.91 4.08
N GLY A 71 -4.73 9.60 3.31
CA GLY A 71 -3.49 9.01 3.83
C GLY A 71 -3.57 7.52 4.16
N LEU A 72 -4.62 6.79 3.77
CA LEU A 72 -4.72 5.33 3.88
C LEU A 72 -5.28 4.73 2.60
N ILE A 73 -4.57 3.75 2.04
CA ILE A 73 -5.11 2.84 1.03
C ILE A 73 -4.80 1.39 1.40
N SER A 74 -5.72 0.49 1.08
CA SER A 74 -5.50 -0.95 1.27
C SER A 74 -6.36 -1.77 0.32
N VAL A 75 -5.82 -2.91 -0.10
CA VAL A 75 -6.51 -3.96 -0.84
C VAL A 75 -6.39 -5.26 -0.05
N ALA A 76 -7.47 -6.03 0.01
CA ALA A 76 -7.53 -7.34 0.61
C ALA A 76 -8.27 -8.29 -0.33
N ASP A 77 -7.64 -9.39 -0.67
CA ASP A 77 -8.18 -10.44 -1.54
C ASP A 77 -8.53 -11.67 -0.70
N GLY A 78 -9.82 -12.02 -0.70
CA GLY A 78 -10.37 -13.16 0.03
C GLY A 78 -10.08 -14.47 -0.69
N VAL A 79 -9.39 -15.39 -0.03
CA VAL A 79 -8.87 -16.61 -0.67
C VAL A 79 -10.01 -17.54 -1.13
N GLY A 80 -10.18 -17.65 -2.45
CA GLY A 80 -11.28 -18.38 -3.11
C GLY A 80 -11.46 -19.85 -2.69
N GLY A 81 -10.42 -20.51 -2.18
CA GLY A 81 -10.46 -21.91 -1.73
C GLY A 81 -11.56 -22.20 -0.69
N TRP A 82 -11.94 -21.20 0.12
CA TRP A 82 -13.01 -21.32 1.13
C TRP A 82 -14.39 -21.62 0.54
N ALA A 83 -14.64 -21.26 -0.72
CA ALA A 83 -15.90 -21.53 -1.39
C ALA A 83 -16.22 -23.04 -1.46
N THR A 84 -15.20 -23.89 -1.53
CA THR A 84 -15.34 -25.36 -1.51
C THR A 84 -15.89 -25.90 -0.19
N SER A 85 -15.79 -25.12 0.88
CA SER A 85 -16.32 -25.42 2.22
C SER A 85 -17.64 -24.68 2.50
N GLY A 86 -18.25 -24.07 1.48
CA GLY A 86 -19.49 -23.29 1.62
C GLY A 86 -19.32 -21.97 2.37
N VAL A 87 -18.08 -21.48 2.49
CA VAL A 87 -17.75 -20.19 3.11
C VAL A 87 -17.54 -19.16 2.00
N ASP A 88 -18.15 -17.99 2.13
CA ASP A 88 -17.95 -16.86 1.22
C ASP A 88 -16.66 -16.10 1.62
N PRO A 89 -15.58 -16.17 0.82
CA PRO A 89 -14.31 -15.52 1.15
C PRO A 89 -14.43 -13.99 1.20
N GLY A 90 -15.35 -13.41 0.41
CA GLY A 90 -15.58 -11.98 0.35
C GLY A 90 -16.11 -11.40 1.66
N LEU A 91 -16.77 -12.19 2.50
CA LEU A 91 -17.21 -11.71 3.82
C LEU A 91 -16.02 -11.42 4.74
N TYR A 92 -14.96 -12.22 4.65
CA TYR A 92 -13.75 -12.03 5.45
C TYR A 92 -13.00 -10.77 5.01
N SER A 93 -12.66 -10.66 3.72
CA SER A 93 -11.88 -9.53 3.17
C SER A 93 -12.61 -8.19 3.37
N LYS A 94 -13.92 -8.12 3.11
CA LYS A 94 -14.74 -6.91 3.32
C LYS A 94 -14.78 -6.47 4.78
N GLN A 95 -14.86 -7.43 5.72
CA GLN A 95 -14.84 -7.11 7.15
C GLN A 95 -13.43 -6.72 7.63
N LEU A 96 -12.38 -7.37 7.11
CA LEU A 96 -11.00 -7.02 7.39
C LEU A 96 -10.73 -5.56 6.99
N ILE A 97 -11.07 -5.17 5.76
CA ILE A 97 -10.91 -3.80 5.25
C ILE A 97 -11.70 -2.79 6.09
N LYS A 98 -12.93 -3.12 6.47
CA LYS A 98 -13.72 -2.28 7.39
C LYS A 98 -12.99 -2.04 8.70
N PHE A 99 -12.38 -3.07 9.28
CA PHE A 99 -11.63 -2.91 10.53
C PHE A 99 -10.29 -2.22 10.35
N ILE A 100 -9.59 -2.40 9.23
CA ILE A 100 -8.39 -1.62 8.86
C ILE A 100 -8.71 -0.12 8.91
N GLY A 101 -9.79 0.31 8.26
CA GLY A 101 -10.22 1.71 8.29
C GLY A 101 -10.53 2.22 9.69
N GLN A 102 -11.17 1.40 10.54
CA GLN A 102 -11.47 1.77 11.91
C GLN A 102 -10.25 1.83 12.83
N GLU A 103 -9.28 0.92 12.66
CA GLU A 103 -8.04 0.95 13.46
C GLU A 103 -7.17 2.13 13.06
N TYR A 104 -7.12 2.49 11.77
CA TYR A 104 -6.46 3.70 11.29
C TYR A 104 -7.02 4.98 11.92
N GLU A 105 -8.36 5.10 12.00
CA GLU A 105 -9.02 6.28 12.59
C GLU A 105 -8.81 6.39 14.11
N LYS A 106 -8.66 5.25 14.80
CA LYS A 106 -8.45 5.23 16.26
C LYS A 106 -7.04 5.62 16.65
N ASN A 107 -6.05 5.22 15.87
CA ASN A 107 -4.65 5.42 16.21
C ASN A 107 -3.81 5.75 14.98
N ASN A 108 -3.51 7.04 14.83
CA ASN A 108 -2.66 7.53 13.75
C ASN A 108 -1.18 7.16 13.92
N GLU A 109 -0.74 6.62 15.07
CA GLU A 109 0.64 6.20 15.30
C GLU A 109 0.90 4.74 14.90
N PHE A 110 -0.15 3.91 14.79
CA PHE A 110 0.02 2.51 14.44
C PHE A 110 0.67 2.34 13.07
N THR A 111 1.61 1.41 12.99
CA THR A 111 2.17 0.93 11.74
C THR A 111 1.10 0.18 10.94
N PRO A 112 1.24 0.07 9.60
CA PRO A 112 0.31 -0.70 8.80
C PRO A 112 0.16 -2.16 9.27
N LYS A 113 1.24 -2.79 9.75
CA LYS A 113 1.22 -4.16 10.30
C LYS A 113 0.45 -4.28 11.61
N GLU A 114 0.57 -3.29 12.50
CA GLU A 114 -0.22 -3.26 13.74
C GLU A 114 -1.71 -3.08 13.43
N ILE A 115 -2.05 -2.23 12.45
CA ILE A 115 -3.42 -2.08 11.94
C ILE A 115 -3.93 -3.41 11.36
N LEU A 116 -3.15 -4.09 10.52
CA LEU A 116 -3.52 -5.40 9.96
C LEU A 116 -3.76 -6.43 11.08
N SER A 117 -2.86 -6.50 12.06
CA SER A 117 -2.97 -7.42 13.19
C SER A 117 -4.22 -7.15 14.04
N ALA A 118 -4.49 -5.88 14.33
CA ALA A 118 -5.66 -5.47 15.10
C ALA A 118 -6.97 -5.72 14.32
N ALA A 119 -7.00 -5.42 13.02
CA ALA A 119 -8.15 -5.67 12.15
C ALA A 119 -8.44 -7.18 12.02
N ASN A 120 -7.40 -7.99 11.80
CA ASN A 120 -7.51 -9.45 11.76
C ASN A 120 -8.12 -10.01 13.05
N ASN A 121 -7.64 -9.58 14.22
CA ASN A 121 -8.15 -10.04 15.52
C ASN A 121 -9.61 -9.66 15.77
N ARG A 122 -10.11 -8.61 15.10
CA ARG A 122 -11.51 -8.17 15.19
C ARG A 122 -12.42 -8.84 14.17
N THR A 123 -11.85 -9.42 13.12
CA THR A 123 -12.60 -10.09 12.04
C THR A 123 -13.16 -11.41 12.55
N THR A 124 -14.47 -11.59 12.44
CA THR A 124 -15.22 -12.74 12.95
C THR A 124 -15.82 -13.60 11.87
N HIS A 125 -15.92 -13.11 10.62
CA HIS A 125 -16.29 -13.97 9.50
C HIS A 125 -15.25 -15.07 9.33
N ILE A 126 -15.71 -16.26 8.94
CA ILE A 126 -14.83 -17.38 8.61
C ILE A 126 -14.25 -17.11 7.22
N GLY A 127 -12.96 -17.36 7.05
CA GLY A 127 -12.24 -17.10 5.81
C GLY A 127 -10.79 -16.70 6.07
N THR A 128 -10.06 -16.46 4.99
CA THR A 128 -8.72 -15.89 5.00
C THR A 128 -8.56 -14.89 3.88
N SER A 129 -7.57 -14.01 3.99
CA SER A 129 -7.31 -12.97 3.00
C SER A 129 -5.83 -12.61 2.93
N THR A 130 -5.36 -12.33 1.72
CA THR A 130 -4.13 -11.55 1.51
C THR A 130 -4.45 -10.08 1.80
N CYS A 131 -3.43 -9.26 2.07
CA CYS A 131 -3.65 -7.84 2.32
C CYS A 131 -2.39 -7.02 2.06
N VAL A 132 -2.59 -5.86 1.43
CA VAL A 132 -1.59 -4.80 1.29
C VAL A 132 -2.16 -3.50 1.85
N ILE A 133 -1.35 -2.75 2.59
CA ILE A 133 -1.73 -1.48 3.21
C ILE A 133 -0.63 -0.47 2.96
N ALA A 134 -1.00 0.78 2.63
CA ALA A 134 -0.10 1.93 2.63
C ALA A 134 -0.69 3.09 3.44
N ILE A 135 0.15 3.70 4.27
CA ILE A 135 -0.20 4.85 5.12
C ILE A 135 0.77 5.99 4.83
N LEU A 136 0.23 7.18 4.54
CA LEU A 136 1.02 8.40 4.38
C LEU A 136 1.51 8.92 5.73
N ARG A 137 2.78 9.29 5.78
CA ARG A 137 3.45 9.96 6.91
C ARG A 137 3.97 11.33 6.45
N PRO A 138 3.12 12.37 6.36
CA PRO A 138 3.51 13.66 5.79
C PRO A 138 4.70 14.29 6.50
N GLN A 139 4.72 14.24 7.85
CA GLN A 139 5.82 14.80 8.66
C GLN A 139 7.17 14.13 8.39
N CYS A 140 7.16 12.88 7.92
CA CYS A 140 8.37 12.16 7.55
C CYS A 140 8.65 12.19 6.04
N LYS A 141 7.80 12.87 5.24
CA LYS A 141 7.78 12.79 3.77
C LYS A 141 7.92 11.34 3.29
N ALA A 142 7.15 10.44 3.90
CA ALA A 142 7.29 9.00 3.65
C ALA A 142 5.93 8.31 3.59
N ILE A 143 5.89 7.13 2.96
CA ILE A 143 4.80 6.18 3.13
C ILE A 143 5.32 4.95 3.86
N ASP A 144 4.51 4.45 4.80
CA ASP A 144 4.72 3.15 5.44
C ASP A 144 3.81 2.14 4.77
N THR A 145 4.33 0.97 4.42
CA THR A 145 3.57 -0.10 3.77
C THR A 145 3.76 -1.42 4.50
N THR A 146 2.76 -2.29 4.44
CA THR A 146 2.89 -3.70 4.80
C THR A 146 2.19 -4.56 3.75
N VAL A 147 2.76 -5.73 3.47
CA VAL A 147 2.22 -6.71 2.51
C VAL A 147 2.15 -8.07 3.21
N LEU A 148 1.04 -8.77 3.08
CA LEU A 148 0.87 -10.18 3.44
C LEU A 148 0.20 -10.90 2.26
N GLY A 149 0.88 -11.88 1.67
CA GLY A 149 0.41 -12.58 0.48
C GLY A 149 0.90 -11.95 -0.83
N ASP A 150 0.10 -12.08 -1.89
CA ASP A 150 0.43 -11.71 -3.28
C ASP A 150 -0.37 -10.53 -3.85
N SER A 151 -1.28 -9.93 -3.07
CA SER A 151 -1.64 -8.52 -3.29
C SER A 151 -0.39 -7.64 -3.21
N SER A 152 -0.30 -6.61 -4.06
CA SER A 152 0.99 -5.96 -4.28
C SER A 152 0.87 -4.51 -4.77
N TYR A 153 2.00 -3.78 -4.84
CA TYR A 153 2.03 -2.38 -5.29
C TYR A 153 3.30 -2.01 -6.07
N LEU A 154 3.19 -0.90 -6.81
CA LEU A 154 4.23 -0.16 -7.49
C LEU A 154 4.32 1.25 -6.90
N LEU A 155 5.53 1.72 -6.62
CA LEU A 155 5.81 3.12 -6.30
C LEU A 155 6.57 3.75 -7.47
N LEU A 156 6.00 4.80 -8.05
CA LEU A 156 6.47 5.47 -9.25
C LEU A 156 6.73 6.96 -8.97
N ARG A 157 7.71 7.53 -9.67
CA ARG A 157 8.02 8.97 -9.61
C ARG A 157 7.96 9.59 -11.00
N PRO A 158 7.19 10.67 -11.19
CA PRO A 158 7.28 11.51 -12.38
C PRO A 158 8.68 12.10 -12.55
N GLU A 159 9.32 11.85 -13.68
CA GLU A 159 10.64 12.40 -14.03
C GLU A 159 10.70 12.65 -15.54
N ASN A 160 10.96 13.89 -15.96
CA ASN A 160 11.12 14.26 -17.38
C ASN A 160 9.96 13.81 -18.31
N GLY A 161 8.72 13.83 -17.81
CA GLY A 161 7.53 13.43 -18.58
C GLY A 161 7.31 11.92 -18.67
N THR A 162 8.11 11.11 -17.97
CA THR A 162 7.90 9.66 -17.83
C THR A 162 7.73 9.27 -16.37
N LEU A 163 7.45 8.00 -16.10
CA LEU A 163 7.35 7.43 -14.76
C LEU A 163 8.51 6.47 -14.51
N LYS A 164 9.29 6.76 -13.47
CA LYS A 164 10.36 5.90 -12.98
C LYS A 164 9.86 5.03 -11.85
N THR A 165 10.03 3.71 -11.97
CA THR A 165 9.78 2.78 -10.85
C THR A 165 10.81 3.00 -9.75
N LEU A 166 10.35 3.43 -8.58
CA LEU A 166 11.16 3.51 -7.36
C LEU A 166 11.17 2.17 -6.63
N PHE A 167 10.02 1.49 -6.59
CA PHE A 167 9.87 0.24 -5.87
C PHE A 167 8.73 -0.61 -6.46
N ARG A 168 8.93 -1.94 -6.44
CA ARG A 168 7.91 -2.96 -6.71
C ARG A 168 7.92 -3.91 -5.50
N SER A 169 6.78 -4.06 -4.83
CA SER A 169 6.67 -5.01 -3.72
C SER A 169 6.86 -6.44 -4.19
N LYS A 170 7.43 -7.29 -3.34
CA LYS A 170 7.54 -8.72 -3.60
C LYS A 170 6.37 -9.47 -2.97
N GLU A 171 5.74 -10.32 -3.77
CA GLU A 171 4.73 -11.26 -3.32
C GLU A 171 5.30 -12.24 -2.30
N GLN A 172 4.44 -12.69 -1.37
CA GLN A 172 4.76 -13.67 -0.34
C GLN A 172 3.92 -14.91 -0.56
N GLN A 173 4.59 -15.99 -0.93
CA GLN A 173 3.96 -17.28 -1.15
C GLN A 173 4.73 -18.38 -0.45
N LYS A 174 4.01 -19.39 0.04
CA LYS A 174 4.59 -20.63 0.60
C LYS A 174 5.00 -21.58 -0.51
N SER A 175 4.21 -21.59 -1.58
CA SER A 175 4.47 -22.24 -2.87
C SER A 175 3.73 -21.46 -3.95
N PHE A 176 4.03 -21.71 -5.22
CA PHE A 176 3.34 -21.02 -6.33
C PHE A 176 1.81 -21.07 -6.17
N ASN A 177 1.17 -19.91 -6.31
CA ASN A 177 -0.28 -19.72 -6.16
C ASN A 177 -0.84 -20.17 -4.79
N PHE A 178 0.00 -20.13 -3.74
CA PHE A 178 -0.41 -20.38 -2.36
C PHE A 178 0.18 -19.27 -1.45
N PRO A 179 -0.50 -18.11 -1.38
CA PRO A 179 -0.01 -16.97 -0.64
C PRO A 179 -0.07 -17.15 0.87
N TYR A 180 0.76 -16.37 1.56
CA TYR A 180 0.52 -16.06 2.97
C TYR A 180 -0.80 -15.31 3.11
N GLN A 181 -1.60 -15.68 4.10
CA GLN A 181 -2.97 -15.19 4.23
C GLN A 181 -3.39 -15.17 5.69
N CYS A 182 -3.92 -14.04 6.17
CA CYS A 182 -4.41 -13.91 7.54
C CYS A 182 -5.85 -14.42 7.66
N GLY A 183 -6.24 -14.86 8.85
CA GLY A 183 -7.63 -15.20 9.18
C GLY A 183 -7.81 -16.54 9.86
N THR A 184 -8.93 -17.20 9.57
CA THR A 184 -9.34 -18.42 10.27
C THR A 184 -8.35 -19.55 10.00
N ASN A 185 -7.55 -19.91 11.00
CA ASN A 185 -6.43 -20.84 10.85
C ASN A 185 -5.42 -20.42 9.75
N GLY A 186 -5.36 -19.10 9.47
CA GLY A 186 -4.39 -18.52 8.57
C GLY A 186 -3.04 -18.27 9.24
N ASP A 187 -2.18 -17.55 8.53
CA ASP A 187 -0.89 -17.08 8.99
C ASP A 187 -1.02 -15.94 10.01
N ASP A 188 -0.01 -15.80 10.87
CA ASP A 188 0.10 -14.65 11.76
C ASP A 188 0.36 -13.38 10.93
N PRO A 189 -0.48 -12.33 11.03
CA PRO A 189 -0.26 -11.04 10.37
C PRO A 189 1.12 -10.43 10.59
N LYS A 190 1.83 -10.79 11.67
CA LYS A 190 3.20 -10.35 11.94
C LYS A 190 4.21 -10.80 10.89
N LEU A 191 3.89 -11.84 10.11
CA LEU A 191 4.70 -12.31 8.99
C LEU A 191 4.68 -11.36 7.79
N ALA A 192 3.79 -10.35 7.79
CA ALA A 192 3.77 -9.33 6.75
C ALA A 192 5.13 -8.62 6.64
N VAL A 193 5.49 -8.19 5.43
CA VAL A 193 6.74 -7.49 5.15
C VAL A 193 6.49 -5.99 5.12
N ASP A 194 7.15 -5.27 6.03
CA ASP A 194 7.06 -3.81 6.13
C ASP A 194 8.11 -3.15 5.25
N ASN A 195 7.73 -2.04 4.62
CA ASN A 195 8.67 -1.14 3.96
C ASN A 195 8.31 0.31 4.26
N ARG A 196 9.33 1.15 4.44
CA ARG A 196 9.20 2.61 4.52
C ARG A 196 9.86 3.23 3.30
N HIS A 197 9.14 4.08 2.59
CA HIS A 197 9.62 4.74 1.37
C HIS A 197 9.62 6.25 1.55
N PRO A 198 10.78 6.93 1.40
CA PRO A 198 10.80 8.38 1.23
C PRO A 198 10.08 8.77 -0.06
N VAL A 199 9.11 9.66 0.04
CA VAL A 199 8.28 10.13 -1.07
C VAL A 199 8.41 11.64 -1.30
N LYS A 200 8.05 12.07 -2.50
CA LYS A 200 7.95 13.47 -2.90
C LYS A 200 6.51 13.76 -3.32
N ASP A 201 6.17 15.05 -3.31
CA ASP A 201 4.96 15.54 -3.94
C ASP A 201 4.90 15.06 -5.41
N GLY A 202 3.74 14.58 -5.83
CA GLY A 202 3.50 14.02 -7.16
C GLY A 202 3.89 12.55 -7.35
N ASP A 203 4.55 11.88 -6.38
CA ASP A 203 4.79 10.44 -6.45
C ASP A 203 3.47 9.66 -6.56
N ILE A 204 3.51 8.50 -7.22
CA ILE A 204 2.32 7.69 -7.54
C ILE A 204 2.46 6.30 -6.95
N ILE A 205 1.41 5.80 -6.32
CA ILE A 205 1.30 4.39 -5.91
C ILE A 205 0.16 3.72 -6.69
N VAL A 206 0.48 2.59 -7.32
CA VAL A 206 -0.52 1.65 -7.87
C VAL A 206 -0.55 0.45 -6.96
N MET A 207 -1.71 0.13 -6.40
CA MET A 207 -1.90 -0.99 -5.48
C MET A 207 -3.03 -1.87 -6.00
N GLY A 208 -2.89 -3.19 -5.92
CA GLY A 208 -3.93 -4.09 -6.40
C GLY A 208 -3.79 -5.53 -5.91
N SER A 209 -4.84 -6.31 -6.14
CA SER A 209 -4.84 -7.77 -5.94
C SER A 209 -4.04 -8.48 -7.03
N ASP A 210 -3.84 -9.78 -6.85
CA ASP A 210 -3.17 -10.63 -7.84
C ASP A 210 -3.93 -10.63 -9.17
N GLY A 211 -5.25 -10.50 -9.20
CA GLY A 211 -6.05 -10.37 -10.44
C GLY A 211 -5.59 -9.25 -11.39
N VAL A 212 -4.90 -8.22 -10.88
CA VAL A 212 -4.20 -7.22 -11.71
C VAL A 212 -2.83 -7.73 -12.16
N PHE A 213 -1.96 -8.06 -11.21
CA PHE A 213 -0.53 -8.30 -11.47
C PHE A 213 -0.24 -9.67 -12.09
N ASP A 214 -1.18 -10.62 -12.01
CA ASP A 214 -1.15 -11.89 -12.72
C ASP A 214 -1.49 -11.74 -14.20
N ASN A 215 -2.19 -10.66 -14.58
CA ASN A 215 -2.71 -10.43 -15.92
C ASN A 215 -2.06 -9.26 -16.66
N CYS A 216 -1.47 -8.29 -15.96
CA CYS A 216 -0.82 -7.12 -16.55
C CYS A 216 0.65 -7.05 -16.16
N PHE A 217 1.51 -6.76 -17.13
CA PHE A 217 2.91 -6.45 -16.82
C PHE A 217 3.05 -5.01 -16.32
N ASP A 218 4.01 -4.78 -15.40
CA ASP A 218 4.31 -3.44 -14.88
C ASP A 218 4.46 -2.35 -15.99
N PRO A 219 5.14 -2.61 -17.13
CA PRO A 219 5.24 -1.61 -18.20
C PRO A 219 3.90 -1.22 -18.82
N GLU A 220 2.91 -2.11 -18.88
CA GLU A 220 1.59 -1.80 -19.44
C GLU A 220 0.84 -0.83 -18.52
N ILE A 221 0.91 -1.08 -17.21
CA ILE A 221 0.37 -0.18 -16.18
C ILE A 221 1.06 1.18 -16.26
N ILE A 222 2.40 1.20 -16.34
CA ILE A 222 3.20 2.43 -16.43
C ILE A 222 2.87 3.21 -17.71
N ASP A 223 2.64 2.54 -18.84
CA ASP A 223 2.29 3.18 -20.10
C ASP A 223 0.90 3.84 -20.05
N ILE A 224 -0.09 3.21 -19.42
CA ILE A 224 -1.43 3.81 -19.18
C ILE A 224 -1.28 5.12 -18.41
N LEU A 225 -0.54 5.09 -17.30
CA LEU A 225 -0.34 6.26 -16.45
C LEU A 225 0.48 7.35 -17.15
N THR A 226 1.56 6.98 -17.86
CA THR A 226 2.46 7.93 -18.54
C THR A 226 1.73 8.70 -19.63
N LYS A 227 0.83 8.07 -20.39
CA LYS A 227 0.00 8.75 -21.41
C LYS A 227 -0.91 9.84 -20.82
N ASN A 228 -1.24 9.73 -19.54
CA ASN A 228 -2.12 10.64 -18.83
C ASN A 228 -1.38 11.58 -17.85
N LEU A 229 -0.04 11.52 -17.85
CA LEU A 229 0.81 12.36 -17.01
C LEU A 229 1.08 13.71 -17.69
N LYS A 230 0.69 14.81 -17.04
CA LYS A 230 0.93 16.17 -17.53
C LYS A 230 1.59 17.00 -16.45
N ASN A 231 2.80 17.50 -16.71
CA ASN A 231 3.58 18.29 -15.76
C ASN A 231 3.73 17.63 -14.38
N GLY A 232 3.88 16.30 -14.37
CA GLY A 232 3.99 15.52 -13.12
C GLY A 232 2.67 15.21 -12.43
N ILE A 233 1.53 15.64 -12.97
CA ILE A 233 0.20 15.41 -12.40
C ILE A 233 -0.58 14.43 -13.27
N LEU A 234 -1.20 13.44 -12.62
CA LEU A 234 -2.16 12.55 -13.28
C LEU A 234 -3.54 13.23 -13.26
N THR A 235 -4.23 13.20 -14.40
CA THR A 235 -5.63 13.63 -14.46
C THR A 235 -6.54 12.41 -14.50
N ASN A 236 -7.70 12.47 -13.85
CA ASN A 236 -8.73 11.42 -13.87
C ASN A 236 -8.24 10.06 -13.31
N LEU A 237 -7.78 10.04 -12.07
CA LEU A 237 -7.27 8.82 -11.43
C LEU A 237 -8.30 7.68 -11.42
N GLN A 238 -9.60 7.99 -11.31
CA GLN A 238 -10.66 6.99 -11.42
C GLN A 238 -10.70 6.35 -12.81
N GLY A 239 -10.62 7.13 -13.88
CA GLY A 239 -10.54 6.56 -15.23
C GLY A 239 -9.26 5.74 -15.45
N LEU A 240 -8.16 6.08 -14.77
CA LEU A 240 -6.92 5.30 -14.83
C LEU A 240 -7.05 3.95 -14.11
N SER A 241 -7.70 3.91 -12.94
CA SER A 241 -7.99 2.65 -12.28
C SER A 241 -8.97 1.80 -13.10
N ASP A 242 -9.96 2.42 -13.75
CA ASP A 242 -10.89 1.72 -14.66
C ASP A 242 -10.18 1.13 -15.87
N GLU A 243 -9.25 1.88 -16.50
CA GLU A 243 -8.48 1.42 -17.65
C GLU A 243 -7.56 0.26 -17.29
N ILE A 244 -6.87 0.32 -16.15
CA ILE A 244 -6.03 -0.79 -15.66
C ILE A 244 -6.91 -2.02 -15.38
N ALA A 245 -8.02 -1.86 -14.66
CA ALA A 245 -8.90 -2.98 -14.34
C ALA A 245 -9.51 -3.62 -15.61
N ALA A 246 -9.91 -2.81 -16.59
CA ALA A 246 -10.43 -3.29 -17.87
C ALA A 246 -9.37 -4.03 -18.70
N LEU A 247 -8.12 -3.57 -18.67
CA LEU A 247 -7.00 -4.29 -19.30
C LEU A 247 -6.76 -5.63 -18.61
N SER A 248 -6.67 -5.65 -17.28
CA SER A 248 -6.51 -6.89 -16.50
C SER A 248 -7.64 -7.88 -16.77
N SER A 249 -8.88 -7.40 -16.84
CA SER A 249 -10.06 -8.23 -17.18
C SER A 249 -9.95 -8.78 -18.59
N THR A 250 -9.55 -7.96 -19.56
CA THR A 250 -9.40 -8.39 -20.97
C THR A 250 -8.34 -9.49 -21.08
N HIS A 251 -7.18 -9.29 -20.45
CA HIS A 251 -6.11 -10.27 -20.40
C HIS A 251 -6.53 -11.55 -19.67
N GLY A 252 -7.22 -11.44 -18.53
CA GLY A 252 -7.72 -12.58 -17.76
C GLY A 252 -8.67 -13.50 -18.53
N HIS A 253 -9.39 -12.97 -19.54
CA HIS A 253 -10.26 -13.77 -20.42
C HIS A 253 -9.55 -14.33 -21.66
N ASP A 254 -8.34 -13.87 -21.99
CA ASP A 254 -7.63 -14.27 -23.20
C ASP A 254 -6.77 -15.52 -22.95
N GLU A 255 -7.24 -16.66 -23.46
CA GLU A 255 -6.53 -17.95 -23.40
C GLU A 255 -5.19 -17.96 -24.16
N ASN A 256 -4.94 -16.97 -25.03
CA ASN A 256 -3.69 -16.84 -25.80
C ASN A 256 -2.76 -15.76 -25.23
N TRP A 257 -3.20 -15.02 -24.21
CA TRP A 257 -2.37 -14.01 -23.57
C TRP A 257 -1.30 -14.67 -22.71
N ARG A 258 -0.02 -14.45 -23.06
CA ARG A 258 1.09 -14.98 -22.26
C ARG A 258 1.29 -14.14 -21.00
N SER A 259 0.45 -14.38 -20.01
CA SER A 259 0.32 -13.60 -18.80
C SER A 259 1.54 -13.71 -17.86
N PRO A 260 1.76 -12.71 -16.98
CA PRO A 260 2.68 -12.85 -15.85
C PRO A 260 2.46 -14.15 -15.05
N PHE A 261 1.21 -14.55 -14.83
CA PHE A 261 0.87 -15.79 -14.14
C PHE A 261 1.31 -17.04 -14.90
N GLU A 262 1.03 -17.13 -16.21
CA GLU A 262 1.50 -18.23 -17.05
C GLU A 262 3.03 -18.39 -16.95
N ILE A 263 3.76 -17.28 -17.09
CA ILE A 263 5.23 -17.27 -17.03
C ILE A 263 5.72 -17.75 -15.67
N SER A 264 5.07 -17.30 -14.59
CA SER A 264 5.41 -17.69 -13.22
C SER A 264 5.07 -19.16 -12.95
N ALA A 265 3.96 -19.67 -13.46
CA ALA A 265 3.59 -21.08 -13.41
C ALA A 265 4.59 -21.95 -14.17
N GLU A 266 4.95 -21.57 -15.40
CA GLU A 266 5.94 -22.28 -16.22
C GLU A 266 7.29 -22.38 -15.49
N LYS A 267 7.71 -21.29 -14.83
CA LYS A 267 8.93 -21.26 -14.02
C LYS A 267 8.84 -22.14 -12.78
N ALA A 268 7.72 -22.11 -12.06
CA ALA A 268 7.54 -22.87 -10.83
C ALA A 268 7.46 -24.38 -11.06
N TYR A 269 6.81 -24.80 -12.15
CA TYR A 269 6.61 -26.23 -12.45
C TYR A 269 7.59 -26.79 -13.49
N HIS A 270 8.47 -25.95 -14.04
CA HIS A 270 9.42 -26.30 -15.12
C HIS A 270 8.76 -26.93 -16.36
N ARG A 271 7.48 -26.60 -16.61
CA ARG A 271 6.69 -27.03 -17.77
C ARG A 271 5.46 -26.14 -17.93
N LYS A 272 4.90 -26.08 -19.13
CA LYS A 272 3.64 -25.38 -19.40
C LYS A 272 2.46 -26.14 -18.79
N VAL A 273 2.00 -25.70 -17.62
CA VAL A 273 0.82 -26.26 -16.93
C VAL A 273 -0.41 -25.36 -17.02
N PHE A 274 -0.21 -24.09 -17.38
CA PHE A 274 -1.22 -23.06 -17.51
C PHE A 274 -0.93 -22.30 -18.80
N LEU A 275 -1.97 -21.80 -19.48
CA LEU A 275 -1.88 -21.01 -20.70
C LEU A 275 -2.91 -19.89 -20.62
N GLY A 276 -2.55 -18.70 -21.09
CA GLY A 276 -3.47 -17.58 -21.13
C GLY A 276 -3.45 -16.70 -19.88
N GLY A 277 -4.44 -15.82 -19.79
CA GLY A 277 -4.74 -15.07 -18.57
C GLY A 277 -5.33 -15.92 -17.46
N LYS A 278 -5.29 -15.38 -16.24
CA LYS A 278 -5.89 -15.96 -15.04
C LYS A 278 -7.15 -15.15 -14.71
N LEU A 279 -8.32 -15.73 -14.93
CA LEU A 279 -9.58 -15.08 -14.57
C LEU A 279 -9.70 -15.01 -13.04
N ASP A 280 -9.90 -13.81 -12.50
CA ASP A 280 -9.93 -13.57 -11.05
C ASP A 280 -10.81 -12.35 -10.69
N ASP A 281 -11.03 -12.12 -9.39
CA ASP A 281 -11.45 -10.79 -8.93
C ASP A 281 -10.31 -9.78 -9.15
N ILE A 282 -10.65 -8.57 -9.58
CA ILE A 282 -9.67 -7.53 -9.91
C ILE A 282 -9.96 -6.32 -9.03
N SER A 283 -8.97 -5.91 -8.25
CA SER A 283 -9.01 -4.66 -7.49
C SER A 283 -7.76 -3.85 -7.73
N VAL A 284 -7.94 -2.58 -8.06
CA VAL A 284 -6.84 -1.64 -8.26
C VAL A 284 -7.15 -0.28 -7.67
N ILE A 285 -6.14 0.33 -7.07
CA ILE A 285 -6.12 1.70 -6.59
C ILE A 285 -4.95 2.40 -7.29
N VAL A 286 -5.23 3.52 -7.96
CA VAL A 286 -4.22 4.46 -8.46
C VAL A 286 -4.26 5.67 -7.57
N THR A 287 -3.14 6.04 -6.96
CA THR A 287 -3.06 7.16 -6.02
C THR A 287 -1.89 8.07 -6.36
N GLN A 288 -2.14 9.37 -6.40
CA GLN A 288 -1.10 10.40 -6.43
C GLN A 288 -0.95 11.03 -5.05
N ILE A 289 0.29 11.15 -4.60
CA ILE A 289 0.66 11.68 -3.29
C ILE A 289 0.83 13.19 -3.41
N HIS A 290 0.11 13.94 -2.57
CA HIS A 290 0.26 15.39 -2.46
C HIS A 290 0.92 15.75 -1.14
N LEU A 291 1.98 16.55 -1.18
CA LEU A 291 2.74 17.02 -0.01
C LEU A 291 2.99 18.53 -0.11
N SER A 292 2.61 19.26 0.94
CA SER A 292 2.87 20.69 1.06
C SER A 292 3.56 21.04 2.39
N LYS A 293 4.49 21.99 2.35
CA LYS A 293 5.05 22.60 3.56
C LYS A 293 4.00 23.54 4.14
N VAL A 294 3.59 23.33 5.38
CA VAL A 294 2.66 24.23 6.07
C VAL A 294 3.37 25.56 6.30
N SER A 295 2.84 26.63 5.72
CA SER A 295 3.36 27.98 5.97
C SER A 295 2.90 28.47 7.33
N THR A 296 3.80 28.47 8.31
CA THR A 296 3.54 29.12 9.60
C THR A 296 3.50 30.63 9.37
N THR A 297 2.30 31.19 9.25
CA THR A 297 2.14 32.66 9.30
C THR A 297 2.35 33.06 10.75
N ILE A 298 3.50 33.65 11.06
CA ILE A 298 3.79 34.27 12.37
C ILE A 298 3.20 35.68 12.37
#